data_AF-A0A3M7M5C2-F1
#
_entry.id   AF-A0A3M7M5C2-F1
#
_cell.length_a   1.000
_cell.length_b   1.000
_cell.length_c   1.000
_cell.angle_alpha   90.00
_cell.angle_beta   90.00
_cell.angle_gamma   90.00
#
_symmetry.space_group_name_H-M   'P 1'
#
loop_
_entity.id
_entity.type
_entity.pdbx_description
1 polymer ?
#
loop_
_entity_poly.entity_id
_entity_poly.type
_entity_poly.pdbx_seq_one_letter_code
_entity_poly.pdbx_strand_id
1 'polypeptide(L)'
;MTNNKEHLTIEGLHKIVSLKASINLGLNDELKAAFPDTVPILRPLVESMKILPKAKSSVNYEIPLTTPGSSQFMKVGQLMAGFVFFFFFSFFLLPKSTTKKL
;
A
#
# COMPACT_ATOMS: atom_id res chain seq x y z
N MET A 1 2.77 18.48 -24.38
CA MET A 1 4.13 18.69 -23.84
C MET A 1 5.19 17.74 -24.41
N THR A 2 5.28 16.47 -24.01
CA THR A 2 6.38 15.59 -24.51
C THR A 2 6.08 15.00 -25.88
N ASN A 3 4.85 14.53 -26.11
CA ASN A 3 4.43 13.90 -27.37
C ASN A 3 4.46 14.87 -28.57
N ASN A 4 4.24 16.16 -28.32
CA ASN A 4 4.27 17.21 -29.35
C ASN A 4 5.66 17.84 -29.52
N LYS A 5 6.70 17.34 -28.82
CA LYS A 5 8.04 17.93 -28.79
C LYS A 5 8.12 19.40 -28.33
N GLU A 6 7.06 19.93 -27.74
CA GLU A 6 7.02 21.30 -27.20
C GLU A 6 8.10 21.54 -26.14
N HIS A 7 8.55 20.50 -25.44
CA HIS A 7 9.66 20.57 -24.48
C HIS A 7 11.00 21.02 -25.08
N LEU A 8 11.15 20.98 -26.41
CA LEU A 8 12.34 21.47 -27.10
C LEU A 8 12.34 22.99 -27.28
N THR A 9 11.19 23.63 -27.09
CA THR A 9 11.09 25.10 -27.10
C THR A 9 11.35 25.66 -25.71
N ILE A 10 11.85 26.89 -25.65
CA ILE A 10 12.11 27.59 -24.39
C ILE A 10 10.84 27.67 -23.53
N GLU A 11 9.69 27.95 -24.15
CA GLU A 11 8.41 27.99 -23.45
C GLU A 11 8.00 26.63 -22.87
N GLY A 12 8.18 25.55 -23.63
CA GLY A 12 7.86 24.21 -23.13
C GLY A 12 8.81 23.76 -22.03
N LEU A 13 10.09 24.12 -22.12
CA LEU A 13 11.06 23.89 -21.05
C LEU A 13 10.67 24.65 -19.78
N HIS A 14 10.35 25.94 -19.87
CA HIS A 14 9.86 26.73 -18.73
C HIS A 14 8.60 26.13 -18.10
N LYS A 15 7.65 25.60 -18.89
CA LYS A 15 6.47 24.91 -18.38
C LYS A 15 6.83 23.63 -17.60
N ILE A 16 7.81 22.86 -18.07
CA ILE A 16 8.28 21.66 -17.37
C ILE A 16 8.94 22.03 -16.05
N VAL A 17 9.79 23.05 -16.04
CA VAL A 17 10.45 23.51 -14.80
C VAL A 17 9.40 24.00 -13.80
N SER A 18 8.39 24.74 -14.27
CA SER A 18 7.28 25.23 -13.45
C SER A 18 6.41 24.09 -12.87
N LEU A 19 6.21 22.99 -13.62
CA LEU A 19 5.55 21.78 -13.11
C LEU A 19 6.43 21.07 -12.08
N LYS A 20 7.72 20.93 -12.36
CA LYS A 20 8.68 20.27 -11.47
C LYS A 20 8.78 20.97 -10.13
N ALA A 21 8.70 22.30 -10.11
CA ALA A 21 8.69 23.10 -8.89
C ALA A 21 7.55 22.75 -7.93
N SER A 22 6.43 22.23 -8.44
CA SER A 22 5.25 21.86 -7.65
C SER A 22 5.13 20.37 -7.32
N ILE A 23 6.12 19.55 -7.72
CA ILE A 23 6.11 18.10 -7.53
C ILE A 23 7.09 17.71 -6.43
N ASN A 24 6.61 16.97 -5.42
CA ASN A 24 7.40 16.40 -4.32
C ASN A 24 8.23 17.46 -3.58
N LEU A 25 9.55 17.50 -3.84
CA LEU A 25 10.52 18.41 -3.21
C LEU A 25 10.78 19.68 -4.05
N GLY A 26 10.16 19.82 -5.22
CA GLY A 26 10.35 20.95 -6.11
C GLY A 26 11.68 20.93 -6.87
N LEU A 27 12.28 22.12 -7.04
CA LEU A 27 13.56 22.35 -7.73
C LEU A 27 14.75 22.27 -6.77
N ASN A 28 15.88 21.73 -7.24
CA ASN A 28 17.15 21.82 -6.53
C ASN A 28 17.77 23.23 -6.68
N ASP A 29 18.83 23.51 -5.94
CA ASP A 29 19.39 24.87 -5.89
C ASP A 29 20.08 25.28 -7.20
N GLU A 30 20.68 24.32 -7.90
CA GLU A 30 21.24 24.54 -9.24
C GLU A 30 20.17 24.97 -10.26
N LEU A 31 19.00 24.30 -10.25
CA LEU A 31 17.89 24.64 -11.15
C LEU A 31 17.23 25.96 -10.75
N LYS A 32 17.17 26.30 -9.47
CA LYS A 32 16.70 27.63 -9.04
C LYS A 32 17.65 28.74 -9.53
N ALA A 33 18.95 28.50 -9.49
CA ALA A 33 19.95 29.45 -10.00
C ALA A 33 19.88 29.58 -11.53
N ALA A 34 19.65 28.47 -12.25
CA ALA A 34 19.52 28.47 -13.70
C ALA A 34 18.17 29.07 -14.19
N PHE A 35 17.12 28.98 -13.37
CA PHE A 35 15.78 29.45 -13.71
C PHE A 35 15.15 30.30 -12.58
N PRO A 36 15.69 31.51 -12.33
CA PRO A 36 15.27 32.34 -11.20
C PRO A 36 13.82 32.83 -11.30
N ASP A 37 13.31 33.03 -12.52
CA ASP A 37 11.97 33.57 -12.77
C ASP A 37 10.88 32.49 -12.83
N THR A 38 11.14 31.29 -12.30
CA THR A 38 10.18 30.18 -12.37
C THR A 38 9.08 30.31 -11.32
N VAL A 39 7.84 30.39 -11.80
CA VAL A 39 6.65 30.40 -10.95
C VAL A 39 6.07 28.99 -10.87
N PRO A 40 6.00 28.37 -9.67
CA PRO A 40 5.44 27.03 -9.52
C PRO A 40 3.94 27.01 -9.89
N ILE A 41 3.54 25.98 -10.63
CA ILE A 41 2.14 25.80 -11.06
C ILE A 41 1.29 25.34 -9.86
N LEU A 42 0.11 25.93 -9.68
CA LEU A 42 -0.82 25.54 -8.62
C LEU A 42 -1.25 24.08 -8.80
N ARG A 43 -1.01 23.28 -7.75
CA ARG A 43 -1.49 21.90 -7.70
C ARG A 43 -2.94 21.90 -7.20
N PRO A 44 -3.90 21.32 -7.93
CA PRO A 44 -5.27 21.23 -7.46
C PRO A 44 -5.32 20.39 -6.18
N LEU A 45 -6.07 20.86 -5.19
CA LEU A 45 -6.34 20.07 -4.00
C LEU A 45 -7.24 18.90 -4.41
N VAL A 46 -6.68 17.69 -4.35
CA VAL A 46 -7.49 16.48 -4.46
C VAL A 46 -8.12 16.27 -3.11
N GLU A 47 -9.40 16.62 -2.99
CA GLU A 47 -10.21 16.25 -1.82
C GLU A 47 -10.10 14.73 -1.62
N SER A 48 -9.91 14.33 -0.36
CA SER A 48 -9.69 12.94 0.01
C SER A 48 -10.63 12.03 -0.75
N MET A 49 -10.07 11.15 -1.59
CA MET A 49 -10.82 10.09 -2.22
C MET A 49 -11.52 9.34 -1.08
N LYS A 50 -12.84 9.50 -0.96
CA LYS A 50 -13.64 8.62 -0.10
C LYS A 50 -13.26 7.23 -0.53
N ILE A 51 -12.70 6.45 0.40
CA ILE A 51 -12.48 5.03 0.18
C ILE A 51 -13.89 4.47 -0.03
N LEU A 52 -14.31 4.35 -1.29
CA LEU A 52 -15.51 3.62 -1.62
C LEU A 52 -15.22 2.20 -1.14
N PRO A 53 -16.04 1.61 -0.26
CA PRO A 53 -15.89 0.21 0.10
C PRO A 53 -16.08 -0.60 -1.18
N LYS A 54 -14.94 -0.97 -1.81
CA LYS A 54 -14.83 -1.78 -3.03
C LYS A 54 -16.00 -1.60 -4.00
N ALA A 55 -15.99 -0.54 -4.81
CA ALA A 55 -16.71 -0.64 -6.08
C ALA A 55 -16.11 -1.83 -6.83
N LYS A 56 -16.93 -2.84 -7.19
CA LYS A 56 -16.53 -3.91 -8.10
C LYS A 56 -15.98 -3.28 -9.39
N SER A 57 -14.68 -3.10 -9.50
CA SER A 57 -14.05 -2.89 -10.80
C SER A 57 -13.94 -4.27 -11.44
N SER A 58 -14.76 -4.51 -12.46
CA SER A 58 -14.53 -5.57 -13.43
C SER A 58 -13.10 -5.44 -13.95
N VAL A 59 -12.36 -6.55 -13.97
CA VAL A 59 -10.94 -6.72 -14.35
C VAL A 59 -10.02 -6.89 -13.14
N ASN A 60 -9.59 -8.14 -12.97
CA ASN A 60 -8.72 -8.63 -11.91
C ASN A 60 -7.29 -8.07 -12.08
N TYR A 61 -6.96 -7.02 -11.34
CA TYR A 61 -5.63 -6.90 -10.75
C TYR A 61 -5.82 -6.36 -9.33
N GLU A 62 -6.17 -7.25 -8.40
CA GLU A 62 -6.06 -6.92 -6.99
C GLU A 62 -4.56 -6.81 -6.69
N ILE A 63 -3.99 -5.60 -6.71
CA ILE A 63 -2.70 -5.37 -6.03
C ILE A 63 -3.07 -5.39 -4.55
N PRO A 64 -2.70 -6.43 -3.78
CA PRO A 64 -2.91 -6.37 -2.36
C PRO A 64 -2.14 -5.16 -1.84
N LEU A 65 -2.77 -4.33 -1.01
CA LEU A 65 -2.15 -3.21 -0.30
C LEU A 65 -1.20 -3.74 0.80
N THR A 66 -0.36 -4.71 0.43
CA THR A 66 0.67 -5.36 1.23
C THR A 66 1.93 -5.37 0.36
N THR A 67 2.53 -4.19 0.21
CA THR A 67 3.87 -4.04 -0.37
C THR A 67 4.88 -4.86 0.47
N PRO A 68 5.96 -5.42 -0.11
CA PRO A 68 7.01 -6.08 0.66
C PRO A 68 7.56 -5.10 1.70
N GLY A 69 7.41 -5.43 2.99
CA GLY A 69 7.75 -4.54 4.10
C GLY A 69 6.61 -4.25 5.07
N SER A 70 5.38 -4.70 4.81
CA SER A 70 4.33 -4.70 5.83
C SER A 70 4.73 -5.62 6.99
N SER A 71 5.12 -5.07 8.14
CA SER A 71 5.35 -5.84 9.36
C SER A 71 4.02 -6.36 9.89
N GLN A 72 3.72 -7.64 9.63
CA GLN A 72 2.59 -8.31 10.24
C GLN A 72 3.00 -8.80 11.63
N PHE A 73 2.76 -8.00 12.67
CA PHE A 73 2.97 -8.45 14.04
C PHE A 73 1.87 -9.45 14.41
N MET A 74 2.23 -10.73 14.55
CA MET A 74 1.34 -11.73 15.14
C MET A 74 1.09 -11.39 16.61
N LYS A 75 -0.18 -11.30 17.03
CA LYS A 75 -0.54 -11.15 18.44
C LYS A 75 -0.21 -12.47 19.16
N VAL A 76 0.73 -12.42 20.11
CA VAL A 76 1.07 -13.53 21.02
C VAL A 76 -0.18 -13.85 21.86
N GLY A 77 -0.93 -14.90 21.49
CA GLY A 77 -2.16 -15.28 22.20
C GLY A 77 -3.00 -16.38 21.53
N GLN A 78 -2.78 -16.69 20.24
CA GLN A 78 -3.58 -17.70 19.52
C GLN A 78 -3.03 -19.14 19.59
N LEU A 79 -1.98 -19.42 20.37
CA LEU A 79 -1.36 -20.75 20.41
C LEU A 79 -1.96 -21.69 21.47
N MET A 80 -2.72 -21.17 22.43
CA MET A 80 -3.27 -21.98 23.53
C MET A 80 -4.60 -22.66 23.22
N ALA A 81 -5.30 -22.25 22.16
CA ALA A 81 -6.59 -22.85 21.78
C ALA A 81 -6.43 -24.22 21.09
N GLY A 82 -5.39 -24.39 20.25
CA GLY A 82 -5.13 -25.66 19.56
C GLY A 82 -4.59 -26.76 20.48
N PHE A 83 -3.81 -26.38 21.51
CA PHE A 83 -3.20 -27.34 22.44
C PHE A 83 -4.23 -27.94 23.41
N VAL A 84 -5.20 -27.14 23.86
CA VAL A 84 -6.28 -27.63 24.76
C VAL A 84 -7.25 -28.55 24.00
N PHE A 85 -7.55 -28.27 22.73
CA PHE A 85 -8.47 -29.10 21.93
C PHE A 85 -7.91 -30.52 21.68
N PHE A 86 -6.61 -30.66 21.46
CA PHE A 86 -5.97 -31.96 21.21
C PHE A 86 -5.93 -32.85 22.47
N PHE A 87 -5.68 -32.25 23.65
CA PHE A 87 -5.66 -33.00 24.92
C PHE A 87 -7.06 -33.45 25.38
N PHE A 88 -8.10 -32.64 25.19
CA PHE A 88 -9.47 -33.03 25.54
C PHE A 88 -10.04 -34.13 24.64
N PHE A 89 -9.68 -34.15 23.35
CA PHE A 89 -10.18 -35.17 22.40
C PHE A 89 -9.58 -36.56 22.63
N SER A 90 -8.31 -36.65 23.04
CA SER A 90 -7.67 -37.94 23.35
C SER A 90 -8.20 -38.60 24.63
N PHE A 91 -8.70 -37.83 25.60
CA PHE A 91 -9.21 -38.41 26.86
C PHE A 91 -10.66 -38.92 26.74
N PHE A 92 -11.44 -38.39 25.80
CA PHE A 92 -12.85 -38.78 25.60
C PHE A 92 -13.02 -40.05 24.74
N LEU A 93 -11.96 -40.51 24.05
CA LEU A 93 -12.00 -41.67 23.14
C LEU A 93 -11.36 -42.95 23.69
N LEU A 94 -11.11 -43.06 25.00
CA LEU A 94 -10.72 -44.37 25.56
C LEU A 94 -11.95 -45.28 25.71
N PRO A 95 -12.03 -46.43 25.01
CA PRO A 95 -13.08 -47.40 25.26
C PRO A 95 -12.93 -47.98 26.67
N LYS A 96 -14.01 -47.95 27.46
CA LYS A 96 -14.05 -48.64 28.76
C LYS A 96 -13.83 -50.14 28.54
N SER A 97 -12.65 -50.63 28.91
CA SER A 97 -12.34 -52.05 28.97
C SER A 97 -13.31 -52.75 29.93
N THR A 98 -14.19 -53.59 29.38
CA THR A 98 -15.05 -54.49 30.16
C THR A 98 -14.21 -55.68 30.63
N THR A 99 -13.86 -55.71 31.91
CA THR A 99 -13.30 -56.89 32.57
C THR A 99 -14.36 -57.99 32.64
N LYS A 100 -14.19 -59.09 31.89
CA LYS A 100 -14.93 -60.34 32.13
C LYS A 100 -14.38 -60.99 33.41
N LYS A 101 -15.25 -61.20 34.41
CA LYS A 101 -14.97 -62.06 35.57
C LYS A 101 -15.02 -63.52 35.13
N LEU A 102 -14.04 -64.30 35.61
CA LEU A 102 -14.05 -65.77 35.64
C LEU A 102 -15.28 -66.29 36.41
#